data_AF-A0A1T3W8W9-F1
#
_entry.id   AF-A0A1T3W8W9-F1
#
_cell.length_a   1.000
_cell.length_b   1.000
_cell.length_c   1.000
_cell.angle_alpha   90.00
_cell.angle_beta   90.00
_cell.angle_gamma   90.00
#
_symmetry.space_group_name_H-M   'P 1'
#
loop_
_entity.id
_entity.type
_entity.pdbx_description
1 polymer ?
#
loop_
_entity_poly.entity_id
_entity_poly.type
_entity_poly.pdbx_seq_one_letter_code
_entity_poly.pdbx_strand_id
1 'polypeptide(L)'
;MTDTLTVRGLTKTFTDHPVLDGVDLALAPGSITAVVGASGCGKTTLLRLVAGFEAPDSGTVDIDGRRVASADTCVAPHRRSV
;
A
#
# COMPACT_ATOMS: atom_id res chain seq x y z
N MET A 1 11.53 -17.66 2.79
CA MET A 1 11.34 -16.51 3.70
C MET A 1 10.31 -15.65 3.01
N THR A 2 9.08 -15.59 3.52
CA THR A 2 7.98 -14.90 2.85
C THR A 2 8.00 -13.44 3.27
N ASP A 3 7.89 -12.51 2.32
CA ASP A 3 7.79 -11.08 2.61
C ASP A 3 6.52 -10.80 3.43
N THR A 4 6.65 -10.03 4.51
CA THR A 4 5.53 -9.69 5.40
C THR A 4 4.61 -8.65 4.78
N LEU A 5 5.15 -7.75 3.96
CA LEU A 5 4.37 -6.78 3.19
C LEU A 5 4.81 -6.82 1.74
N THR A 6 3.86 -7.00 0.83
CA THR A 6 4.08 -6.85 -0.61
C THR A 6 3.06 -5.86 -1.17
N VAL A 7 3.55 -4.91 -1.96
CA VAL A 7 2.76 -3.94 -2.72
C VAL A 7 3.12 -4.14 -4.19
N ARG A 8 2.11 -4.23 -5.06
CA ARG A 8 2.33 -4.45 -6.50
C ARG A 8 1.52 -3.49 -7.35
N GLY A 9 2.17 -2.75 -8.23
CA GLY A 9 1.54 -1.84 -9.20
C GLY A 9 0.54 -0.86 -8.60
N LEU A 10 0.80 -0.38 -7.38
CA LEU A 10 -0.15 0.41 -6.62
C LEU A 10 -0.29 1.81 -7.20
N THR A 11 -1.51 2.19 -7.59
CA THR A 11 -1.82 3.53 -8.11
C THR A 11 -2.84 4.23 -7.21
N LYS A 12 -2.79 5.56 -7.23
CA LYS A 12 -3.81 6.40 -6.63
C LYS A 12 -3.84 7.77 -7.28
N THR A 13 -5.03 8.20 -7.67
CA THR A 13 -5.36 9.49 -8.24
C THR A 13 -6.40 10.15 -7.33
N PHE A 14 -6.23 11.43 -7.07
CA PHE A 14 -7.28 12.23 -6.43
C PHE A 14 -7.77 13.27 -7.42
N THR A 15 -9.08 13.21 -7.71
CA THR A 15 -9.68 13.99 -8.80
C THR A 15 -8.95 13.65 -10.11
N ASP A 16 -8.13 14.56 -10.63
CA ASP A 16 -7.38 14.38 -11.89
C ASP A 16 -5.85 14.44 -11.66
N HIS A 17 -5.39 14.32 -10.40
CA HIS A 17 -3.98 14.37 -10.07
C HIS A 17 -3.46 12.99 -9.64
N PRO A 18 -2.64 12.30 -10.46
CA PRO A 18 -2.00 11.06 -10.05
C PRO A 18 -1.03 11.35 -8.91
N VAL A 19 -1.16 10.61 -7.81
CA VAL A 19 -0.32 10.72 -6.61
C VAL A 19 0.63 9.55 -6.48
N LEU A 20 0.18 8.34 -6.84
CA LEU A 20 1.02 7.16 -6.97
C LEU A 20 0.82 6.56 -8.36
N ASP A 21 1.93 6.15 -8.98
CA ASP A 21 1.97 5.62 -10.33
C ASP A 21 2.74 4.29 -10.34
N GLY A 22 2.03 3.18 -10.11
CA GLY A 22 2.59 1.83 -10.24
C GLY A 22 3.67 1.49 -9.21
N VAL A 23 3.46 1.78 -7.92
CA VAL A 23 4.45 1.51 -6.89
C VAL A 23 4.54 0.01 -6.58
N ASP A 24 5.76 -0.52 -6.62
CA ASP A 24 6.12 -1.87 -6.17
C ASP A 24 7.02 -1.80 -4.92
N LEU A 25 6.72 -2.63 -3.92
CA LEU A 25 7.48 -2.72 -2.67
C LEU A 25 7.39 -4.15 -2.10
N ALA A 26 8.48 -4.67 -1.56
CA ALA A 26 8.48 -5.90 -0.76
C ALA A 26 9.32 -5.68 0.49
N LEU A 27 8.74 -5.97 1.67
CA LEU A 27 9.41 -5.83 2.96
C LEU A 27 9.57 -7.18 3.63
N ALA A 28 10.82 -7.46 4.02
CA ALA A 28 11.15 -8.65 4.78
C ALA A 28 10.60 -8.59 6.22
N PRO A 29 10.23 -9.74 6.82
CA PRO A 29 9.83 -9.82 8.22
C PRO A 29 10.92 -9.28 9.15
N GLY A 30 10.50 -8.60 10.23
CA GLY A 30 11.40 -8.07 11.25
C GLY A 30 12.24 -6.86 10.81
N SER A 31 11.98 -6.30 9.63
CA SER A 31 12.65 -5.09 9.15
C SER A 31 11.92 -3.81 9.57
N ILE A 32 12.68 -2.72 9.68
CA ILE A 32 12.14 -1.36 9.77
C ILE A 32 12.51 -0.66 8.46
N THR A 33 11.51 -0.15 7.74
CA THR A 33 11.71 0.56 6.48
C THR A 33 11.16 1.98 6.60
N ALA A 34 11.96 2.96 6.17
CA ALA A 34 11.55 4.36 6.11
C ALA A 34 11.18 4.76 4.68
N VAL A 35 10.03 5.40 4.51
CA VAL A 35 9.63 6.02 3.24
C VAL A 35 10.02 7.50 3.28
N VAL A 36 10.98 7.90 2.45
CA VAL A 36 11.54 9.26 2.41
C VAL A 36 11.36 9.89 1.02
N GLY A 37 11.32 11.23 0.97
CA GLY A 37 11.09 11.98 -0.26
C GLY A 37 10.53 13.37 -0.01
N ALA A 38 10.53 14.23 -1.03
CA ALA A 38 10.05 15.61 -0.95
C ALA A 38 8.60 15.73 -0.46
N SER A 39 8.22 16.88 0.10
CA SER A 39 6.81 17.13 0.44
C SER A 39 5.93 16.99 -0.80
N GLY A 40 4.74 16.40 -0.65
CA GLY A 40 3.81 16.18 -1.75
C GLY A 40 4.06 14.95 -2.63
N CYS A 41 5.17 14.23 -2.49
CA CYS A 41 5.49 13.07 -3.36
C CYS A 41 4.69 11.77 -3.08
N GLY A 42 3.57 11.85 -2.34
CA GLY A 42 2.69 10.68 -2.12
C GLY A 42 3.03 9.75 -0.94
N LYS A 43 4.02 10.05 -0.10
CA LYS A 43 4.40 9.19 1.06
C LYS A 43 3.24 8.87 1.99
N THR A 44 2.53 9.90 2.45
CA THR A 44 1.37 9.73 3.34
C THR A 44 0.26 8.94 2.65
N THR A 45 0.07 9.15 1.34
CA THR A 45 -0.90 8.39 0.54
C THR A 45 -0.53 6.91 0.48
N LEU A 46 0.73 6.58 0.17
CA LEU A 46 1.25 5.20 0.17
C LEU A 46 1.02 4.53 1.53
N LEU A 47 1.39 5.20 2.62
CA LEU A 47 1.21 4.64 3.97
C LEU A 47 -0.27 4.45 4.33
N ARG A 48 -1.16 5.34 3.92
CA ARG A 48 -2.61 5.21 4.17
C ARG A 48 -3.24 4.06 3.37
N LEU A 49 -2.79 3.84 2.13
CA LEU A 49 -3.21 2.69 1.31
C LEU A 49 -2.74 1.38 1.93
N VAL A 50 -1.46 1.30 2.28
CA VAL A 50 -0.88 0.14 2.96
C VAL A 50 -1.62 -0.14 4.27
N ALA A 51 -1.95 0.89 5.06
CA ALA A 51 -2.68 0.74 6.32
C ALA A 51 -4.19 0.48 6.16
N GLY A 52 -4.77 0.65 4.97
CA GLY A 52 -6.20 0.45 4.71
C GLY A 52 -7.11 1.59 5.13
N PHE A 53 -6.56 2.80 5.25
CA PHE A 53 -7.35 4.02 5.44
C PHE A 53 -7.82 4.63 4.12
N GLU A 54 -7.28 4.16 3.01
CA GLU A 54 -7.61 4.56 1.64
C GLU A 54 -7.65 3.31 0.76
N ALA A 55 -8.47 3.30 -0.29
CA ALA A 55 -8.48 2.23 -1.29
C ALA A 55 -7.62 2.62 -2.50
N PRO A 56 -6.80 1.71 -3.06
CA PRO A 56 -6.06 1.99 -4.28
C PRO A 56 -6.98 2.01 -5.49
N ASP A 57 -6.57 2.71 -6.55
CA ASP A 57 -7.32 2.67 -7.81
C ASP A 57 -6.93 1.43 -8.63
N SER A 58 -5.68 0.98 -8.52
CA SER A 58 -5.18 -0.29 -9.06
C SER A 58 -4.06 -0.86 -8.22
N GLY A 59 -3.69 -2.11 -8.51
CA GLY A 59 -2.62 -2.83 -7.80
C GLY A 59 -3.12 -3.54 -6.55
N THR A 60 -2.18 -4.08 -5.76
CA THR A 60 -2.50 -4.86 -4.56
C THR A 60 -1.62 -4.52 -3.38
N VAL A 61 -2.17 -4.72 -2.19
CA VAL A 61 -1.44 -4.78 -0.92
C VAL A 61 -1.72 -6.13 -0.28
N ASP A 62 -0.65 -6.86 -0.02
CA ASP A 62 -0.66 -8.19 0.59
C ASP A 62 0.16 -8.15 1.87
N ILE A 63 -0.42 -8.59 3.00
CA ILE A 63 0.25 -8.69 4.30
C ILE A 63 0.22 -10.16 4.73
N ASP A 64 1.39 -10.72 5.06
CA ASP A 64 1.56 -12.13 5.41
C ASP A 64 0.90 -13.09 4.40
N GLY A 65 1.05 -12.79 3.12
CA GLY A 65 0.50 -13.56 2.00
C GLY A 65 -1.01 -13.40 1.79
N ARG A 66 -1.69 -12.59 2.60
CA ARG A 66 -3.12 -12.30 2.47
C ARG A 66 -3.34 -10.94 1.82
N ARG A 67 -4.15 -10.90 0.77
CA ARG A 67 -4.59 -9.63 0.17
C ARG A 67 -5.48 -8.85 1.12
N VAL A 68 -5.09 -7.62 1.41
CA VAL A 68 -5.84 -6.70 2.28
C VAL A 68 -6.35 -5.47 1.55
N ALA A 69 -5.79 -5.15 0.37
CA ALA A 69 -6.32 -4.11 -0.50
C ALA A 69 -6.06 -4.41 -2.00
N SER A 70 -7.00 -3.99 -2.84
CA SER A 70 -6.99 -3.95 -4.29
C SER A 70 -8.05 -2.94 -4.78
N ALA A 71 -8.22 -2.78 -6.09
CA ALA A 71 -9.22 -1.87 -6.66
C ALA A 71 -10.66 -2.20 -6.25
N ASP A 72 -10.94 -3.48 -6.03
CA ASP A 72 -12.25 -4.06 -5.75
C ASP A 72 -12.46 -4.43 -4.28
N THR A 73 -11.38 -4.48 -3.49
CA THR A 73 -11.42 -4.90 -2.09
C THR A 73 -10.57 -3.99 -1.23
N CYS A 74 -11.11 -3.49 -0.13
CA CYS A 74 -10.31 -2.86 0.91
C CYS A 74 -10.77 -3.35 2.28
N VAL A 75 -9.93 -4.19 2.92
CA VAL A 75 -10.20 -4.70 4.26
C VAL A 75 -9.78 -3.66 5.27
N ALA A 76 -10.74 -3.17 6.07
CA ALA A 76 -10.47 -2.21 7.13
C ALA A 76 -9.40 -2.75 8.10
N PRO A 77 -8.46 -1.91 8.59
CA PRO A 77 -7.31 -2.37 9.37
C PRO A 77 -7.65 -3.30 10.55
N HIS A 78 -8.70 -3.01 11.32
CA HIS A 78 -9.14 -3.83 12.45
C HIS A 78 -9.75 -5.20 12.07
N ARG A 79 -9.96 -5.47 10.78
CA ARG A 79 -10.50 -6.73 10.24
C ARG A 79 -9.45 -7.54 9.46
N ARG A 80 -8.20 -7.08 9.44
CA ARG A 80 -7.15 -7.71 8.63
C ARG A 80 -6.60 -9.00 9.22
N SER A 81 -6.79 -9.27 10.52
CA SER A 81 -6.38 -10.52 11.19
C SER A 81 -4.98 -11.02 10.75
N VAL A 82 -4.05 -10.08 10.66
CA VAL A 82 -2.61 -10.20 10.39
C VAL A 82 -1.90 -9.32 11.41
#